data_AF-A0A2G8HQH5-F1
#
_entry.id   AF-A0A2G8HQH5-F1
#
_cell.length_a   1.000
_cell.length_b   1.000
_cell.length_c   1.000
_cell.angle_alpha   90.00
_cell.angle_beta   90.00
_cell.angle_gamma   90.00
#
_symmetry.space_group_name_H-M   'P 1'
#
loop_
_entity.id
_entity.type
_entity.pdbx_description
1 polymer ?
#
loop_
_entity_poly.entity_id
_entity_poly.type
_entity_poly.pdbx_seq_one_letter_code
_entity_poly.pdbx_strand_id
1 'polypeptide(L)'
;MEEISSKIRNKKRLMFISGEDFYLMAYSIVIILDELGCFEGKKTFKDHRKFAFLISVMGDSRFKSIWVKLGIRNSSEKSILSIDERKIMLDAYYWAIGKDPTIERLLINMEKNGILALTSDSSKKVFDVSLREHEGVKKILDCDLYDYDRDVFRALASVVKRMNVLTLESFVEKTFHKFEIGKCLV
;
A
#
# COMPACT_ATOMS: atom_id res chain seq x y z
N MET A 1 -9.20 26.66 3.64
CA MET A 1 -8.59 25.88 4.74
C MET A 1 -9.63 25.09 5.55
N GLU A 2 -10.85 25.59 5.76
CA GLU A 2 -11.92 24.86 6.46
C GLU A 2 -12.43 23.61 5.73
N GLU A 3 -12.47 23.61 4.39
CA GLU A 3 -13.03 22.52 3.59
C GLU A 3 -12.14 21.25 3.58
N ILE A 4 -10.82 21.42 3.62
CA ILE A 4 -9.85 20.31 3.77
C ILE A 4 -9.99 19.69 5.17
N SER A 5 -10.23 20.54 6.18
CA SER A 5 -10.43 20.10 7.57
C SER A 5 -11.73 19.31 7.76
N SER A 6 -12.81 19.65 7.04
CA SER A 6 -14.08 18.92 7.08
C SER A 6 -14.00 17.57 6.35
N LYS A 7 -13.31 17.50 5.20
CA LYS A 7 -13.03 16.25 4.48
C LYS A 7 -12.19 15.27 5.31
N ILE A 8 -11.13 15.76 5.97
CA ILE A 8 -10.31 14.97 6.90
C ILE A 8 -11.13 14.51 8.10
N ARG A 9 -12.02 15.36 8.63
CA ARG A 9 -12.91 15.00 9.76
C ARG A 9 -13.95 13.94 9.37
N ASN A 10 -14.46 13.97 8.13
CA ASN A 10 -15.38 12.96 7.62
C ASN A 10 -14.68 11.62 7.34
N LYS A 11 -13.45 11.66 6.80
CA LYS A 11 -12.57 10.47 6.73
C LYS A 11 -12.29 9.91 8.13
N LYS A 12 -11.97 10.77 9.11
CA LYS A 12 -11.80 10.38 10.52
C LYS A 12 -13.07 9.82 11.18
N ARG A 13 -14.26 10.26 10.75
CA ARG A 13 -15.55 9.72 11.21
C ARG A 13 -15.87 8.36 10.59
N LEU A 14 -15.49 8.11 9.33
CA LEU A 14 -15.48 6.77 8.75
C LEU A 14 -14.46 5.88 9.48
N MET A 15 -13.28 6.40 9.81
CA MET A 15 -12.21 5.72 10.56
C MET A 15 -12.56 5.38 12.03
N PHE A 16 -13.64 5.94 12.59
CA PHE A 16 -13.93 5.81 14.03
C PHE A 16 -14.54 4.46 14.43
N ILE A 17 -14.83 3.58 13.47
CA ILE A 17 -15.20 2.19 13.71
C ILE A 17 -13.93 1.32 13.56
N SER A 18 -13.03 1.45 14.54
CA SER A 18 -12.06 0.45 15.02
C SER A 18 -11.20 -0.31 13.98
N GLY A 19 -9.88 -0.01 13.92
CA GLY A 19 -8.73 -0.95 13.88
C GLY A 19 -8.59 -2.02 12.77
N GLU A 20 -9.63 -2.30 12.01
CA GLU A 20 -9.80 -3.40 11.04
C GLU A 20 -10.68 -2.92 9.87
N ASP A 21 -10.54 -1.66 9.46
CA ASP A 21 -11.42 -1.06 8.46
C ASP A 21 -11.16 -1.68 7.06
N PHE A 22 -11.94 -2.71 6.76
CA PHE A 22 -11.94 -3.41 5.47
C PHE A 22 -12.25 -2.47 4.31
N TYR A 23 -13.02 -1.40 4.52
CA TYR A 23 -13.29 -0.42 3.47
C TYR A 23 -12.03 0.38 3.16
N LEU A 24 -11.32 0.87 4.18
CA LEU A 24 -10.06 1.58 3.96
C LEU A 24 -9.03 0.69 3.26
N MET A 25 -8.89 -0.57 3.67
CA MET A 25 -8.01 -1.52 3.00
C MET A 25 -8.43 -1.77 1.54
N ALA A 26 -9.73 -1.90 1.27
CA ALA A 26 -10.24 -2.09 -0.08
C ALA A 26 -9.95 -0.87 -0.97
N TYR A 27 -10.18 0.34 -0.45
CA TYR A 27 -9.87 1.58 -1.17
C TYR A 27 -8.38 1.70 -1.45
N SER A 28 -7.52 1.41 -0.47
CA SER A 28 -6.08 1.40 -0.67
C SER A 28 -5.64 0.39 -1.72
N ILE A 29 -6.23 -0.82 -1.75
CA ILE A 29 -5.96 -1.82 -2.80
C ILE A 29 -6.32 -1.27 -4.19
N VAL A 30 -7.49 -0.64 -4.33
CA VAL A 30 -7.93 -0.03 -5.58
C VAL A 30 -6.96 1.06 -6.05
N ILE A 31 -6.57 1.97 -5.14
CA ILE A 31 -5.63 3.06 -5.44
C ILE A 31 -4.26 2.50 -5.84
N ILE A 32 -3.72 1.54 -5.09
CA ILE A 32 -2.42 0.91 -5.39
C ILE A 32 -2.44 0.28 -6.79
N LEU A 33 -3.49 -0.45 -7.12
CA LEU A 33 -3.60 -1.12 -8.42
C LEU A 33 -3.72 -0.11 -9.56
N ASP A 34 -4.51 0.96 -9.38
CA ASP A 34 -4.66 2.03 -10.36
C ASP A 34 -3.34 2.78 -10.61
N GLU A 35 -2.64 3.20 -9.55
CA GLU A 35 -1.35 3.90 -9.65
C GLU A 35 -0.24 3.03 -10.29
N LEU A 36 -0.38 1.70 -10.24
CA LEU A 36 0.52 0.76 -10.93
C LEU A 36 0.06 0.38 -12.34
N GLY A 37 -1.14 0.80 -12.73
CA GLY A 37 -1.79 0.45 -14.00
C GLY A 37 -2.15 -1.04 -14.09
N CYS A 38 -2.45 -1.67 -12.96
CA CYS A 38 -2.75 -3.10 -12.85
C CYS A 38 -4.23 -3.38 -13.12
N PHE A 39 -4.58 -3.44 -14.41
CA PHE A 39 -5.93 -3.78 -14.89
C PHE A 39 -5.95 -5.16 -15.55
N GLU A 40 -7.08 -5.86 -15.42
CA GLU A 40 -7.33 -7.17 -16.03
C GLU A 40 -7.03 -7.12 -17.54
N GLY A 41 -6.35 -8.15 -18.06
CA GLY A 41 -5.91 -8.22 -19.46
C GLY A 41 -4.74 -7.32 -19.85
N LYS A 42 -4.29 -6.39 -18.98
CA LYS A 42 -3.15 -5.50 -19.25
C LYS A 42 -1.94 -5.82 -18.38
N LYS A 43 -2.10 -5.82 -17.06
CA LYS A 43 -1.01 -5.96 -16.10
C LYS A 43 -1.54 -6.46 -14.77
N THR A 44 -0.79 -7.36 -14.14
CA THR A 44 -1.08 -7.86 -12.80
C THR A 44 -0.11 -7.30 -11.76
N PHE A 45 -0.61 -7.19 -10.54
CA PHE A 45 0.18 -7.01 -9.32
C PHE A 45 0.51 -8.39 -8.77
N LYS A 46 1.77 -8.77 -8.89
CA LYS A 46 2.24 -10.07 -8.43
C LYS A 46 2.32 -10.12 -6.92
N ASP A 47 2.01 -11.26 -6.31
CA ASP A 47 2.15 -11.50 -4.87
C ASP A 47 1.37 -10.52 -3.99
N HIS A 48 0.10 -10.86 -3.74
CA HIS A 48 -0.84 -10.07 -2.96
C HIS A 48 -0.37 -9.71 -1.54
N ARG A 49 0.54 -10.47 -0.94
CA ARG A 49 1.00 -10.26 0.44
C ARG A 49 1.69 -8.91 0.63
N LYS A 50 2.22 -8.35 -0.46
CA LYS A 50 2.79 -6.99 -0.48
C LYS A 50 1.75 -5.90 -0.17
N PHE A 51 0.46 -6.14 -0.39
CA PHE A 51 -0.58 -5.16 -0.03
C PHE A 51 -0.55 -4.81 1.45
N ALA A 52 -0.28 -5.77 2.34
CA ALA A 52 -0.19 -5.50 3.77
C ALA A 52 0.86 -4.41 4.08
N PHE A 53 2.01 -4.47 3.42
CA PHE A 53 3.07 -3.48 3.60
C PHE A 53 2.80 -2.16 2.89
N LEU A 54 2.15 -2.19 1.72
CA LEU A 54 1.78 -0.96 1.02
C LEU A 54 0.70 -0.19 1.78
N ILE A 55 -0.31 -0.90 2.29
CA ILE A 55 -1.40 -0.29 3.06
C ILE A 55 -0.90 0.27 4.39
N SER A 56 0.08 -0.39 5.03
CA SER A 56 0.60 0.05 6.34
C SER A 56 1.27 1.43 6.31
N VAL A 57 1.67 1.89 5.12
CA VAL A 57 2.29 3.19 4.92
C VAL A 57 1.35 4.21 4.28
N MET A 58 0.14 3.81 3.89
CA MET A 58 -0.90 4.70 3.38
C MET A 58 -1.67 5.36 4.54
N GLY A 59 -2.26 6.53 4.32
CA GLY A 59 -3.03 7.23 5.36
C GLY A 59 -2.22 8.10 6.32
N ASP A 60 -0.88 8.10 6.27
CA ASP A 60 -0.02 8.88 7.16
C ASP A 60 1.07 9.68 6.42
N SER A 61 1.11 10.99 6.68
CA SER A 61 1.87 11.99 5.91
C SER A 61 3.34 11.88 6.21
N ARG A 62 3.67 11.32 7.38
CA ARG A 62 5.04 11.07 7.81
C ARG A 62 5.75 10.14 6.82
N PHE A 63 5.03 9.18 6.23
CA PHE A 63 5.58 8.33 5.17
C PHE A 63 5.92 9.12 3.90
N LYS A 64 5.10 10.08 3.47
CA LYS A 64 5.44 10.93 2.31
C LYS A 64 6.79 11.63 2.52
N SER A 65 6.99 12.26 3.69
CA SER A 65 8.26 12.92 3.99
C SER A 65 9.45 11.95 4.03
N ILE A 66 9.26 10.76 4.61
CA ILE A 66 10.28 9.71 4.64
C ILE A 66 10.64 9.29 3.21
N TRP A 67 9.65 8.97 2.37
CA TRP A 67 9.87 8.52 1.00
C TRP A 67 10.51 9.60 0.13
N VAL A 68 10.09 10.86 0.25
CA VAL A 68 10.74 11.97 -0.46
C VAL A 68 12.20 12.10 -0.04
N LYS A 69 12.50 12.07 1.27
CA LYS A 69 13.87 12.10 1.80
C LYS A 69 14.71 10.94 1.26
N LEU A 70 14.14 9.74 1.18
CA LEU A 70 14.81 8.55 0.65
C LEU A 70 14.97 8.59 -0.88
N GLY A 71 14.01 9.17 -1.61
CA GLY A 71 13.99 9.21 -3.09
C GLY A 71 14.94 10.24 -3.70
N ILE A 72 15.18 11.36 -3.00
CA ILE A 72 16.16 12.38 -3.42
C ILE A 72 17.59 11.81 -3.39
N ARG A 73 17.87 10.83 -2.52
CA ARG A 73 19.23 10.40 -2.17
C ARG A 73 19.72 9.15 -2.91
N ASN A 74 19.39 9.00 -4.19
CA ASN A 74 20.01 8.00 -5.07
C ASN A 74 21.53 8.26 -5.32
N SER A 75 22.16 9.25 -4.68
CA SER A 75 23.61 9.51 -4.73
C SER A 75 24.29 9.15 -3.40
N SER A 76 25.07 8.06 -3.42
CA SER A 76 26.27 7.75 -2.61
C SER A 76 26.29 7.85 -1.08
N GLU A 77 25.34 8.51 -0.40
CA GLU A 77 25.31 8.60 1.06
C GLU A 77 24.18 7.73 1.64
N LYS A 78 24.55 6.80 2.52
CA LYS A 78 23.64 6.01 3.35
C LYS A 78 22.66 6.97 4.03
N SER A 79 21.40 7.03 3.59
CA SER A 79 20.40 7.92 4.16
C SER A 79 19.99 7.41 5.55
N ILE A 80 20.49 8.08 6.60
CA ILE A 80 20.17 7.72 7.98
C ILE A 80 18.76 8.23 8.30
N LEU A 81 17.82 7.31 8.48
CA LEU A 81 16.54 7.59 9.12
C LEU A 81 16.80 7.98 10.58
N SER A 82 16.14 9.03 11.05
CA SER A 82 16.11 9.42 12.46
C SER A 82 15.45 8.35 13.32
N ILE A 83 15.66 8.42 14.64
CA ILE A 83 15.08 7.45 15.59
C ILE A 83 13.55 7.41 15.47
N ASP A 84 12.90 8.57 15.36
CA ASP A 84 11.45 8.67 15.21
C ASP A 84 10.95 8.10 13.87
N GLU A 85 11.63 8.42 12.76
CA GLU A 85 11.32 7.84 11.45
C GLU A 85 11.49 6.32 11.45
N ARG A 86 12.54 5.80 12.10
CA ARG A 86 12.76 4.36 12.25
C ARG A 86 11.64 3.70 13.04
N LYS A 87 11.20 4.32 14.14
CA LYS A 87 10.07 3.82 14.94
C LYS A 87 8.78 3.75 14.11
N ILE A 88 8.46 4.81 13.38
CA ILE A 88 7.28 4.85 12.49
C ILE A 88 7.33 3.73 11.45
N MET A 89 8.49 3.55 10.80
CA MET A 89 8.69 2.49 9.83
C MET A 89 8.59 1.09 10.45
N LEU A 90 9.10 0.91 11.68
CA LEU A 90 9.05 -0.35 12.41
C LEU A 90 7.62 -0.71 12.80
N ASP A 91 6.83 0.27 13.25
CA ASP A 91 5.41 0.08 13.58
C ASP A 91 4.63 -0.38 12.34
N ALA A 92 4.85 0.26 11.18
CA ALA A 92 4.23 -0.14 9.92
C ALA A 92 4.68 -1.52 9.42
N TYR A 93 5.94 -1.89 9.66
CA TYR A 93 6.47 -3.22 9.33
C TYR A 93 5.77 -4.31 10.15
N TYR A 94 5.71 -4.16 11.48
CA TYR A 94 5.06 -5.16 12.33
C TYR A 94 3.54 -5.22 12.14
N TRP A 95 2.90 -4.08 11.85
CA TRP A 95 1.49 -4.08 11.46
C TRP A 95 1.26 -4.94 10.21
N ALA A 96 2.11 -4.80 9.18
CA ALA A 96 1.96 -5.52 7.93
C ALA A 96 2.12 -7.04 8.07
N ILE A 97 3.09 -7.51 8.88
CA ILE A 97 3.33 -8.95 9.09
C ILE A 97 2.07 -9.67 9.57
N GLY A 98 1.29 -9.05 10.45
CA GLY A 98 0.09 -9.67 11.02
C GLY A 98 -1.16 -9.63 10.13
N LYS A 99 -1.11 -8.97 8.96
CA LYS A 99 -2.32 -8.66 8.17
C LYS A 99 -2.55 -9.54 6.95
N ASP A 100 -1.63 -10.45 6.64
CA ASP A 100 -1.73 -11.32 5.45
C ASP A 100 -3.09 -12.07 5.36
N PRO A 101 -3.57 -12.76 6.41
CA PRO A 101 -4.85 -13.47 6.34
C PRO A 101 -6.07 -12.55 6.21
N THR A 102 -5.93 -11.28 6.60
CA THR A 102 -6.99 -10.28 6.51
C THR A 102 -7.07 -9.75 5.08
N ILE A 103 -5.92 -9.45 4.48
CA ILE A 103 -5.80 -9.04 3.08
C ILE A 103 -6.28 -10.15 2.16
N GLU A 104 -5.87 -11.40 2.37
CA GLU A 104 -6.34 -12.55 1.59
C GLU A 104 -7.88 -12.64 1.59
N ARG A 105 -8.50 -12.60 2.77
CA ARG A 105 -9.97 -12.65 2.91
C ARG A 105 -10.65 -11.47 2.22
N LEU A 106 -10.06 -10.28 2.31
CA LEU A 106 -10.59 -9.10 1.66
C LEU A 106 -10.53 -9.23 0.13
N LEU A 107 -9.41 -9.68 -0.42
CA LEU A 107 -9.23 -9.87 -1.86
C LEU A 107 -10.21 -10.89 -2.43
N ILE A 108 -10.41 -12.03 -1.75
CA ILE A 108 -11.39 -13.04 -2.16
C ILE A 108 -12.80 -12.44 -2.18
N ASN A 109 -13.16 -11.61 -1.17
CA ASN A 109 -14.45 -10.94 -1.17
C ASN A 109 -14.56 -9.91 -2.31
N MET A 110 -13.53 -9.12 -2.56
CA MET A 110 -13.52 -8.16 -3.67
C MET A 110 -13.63 -8.84 -5.04
N GLU A 111 -13.00 -10.01 -5.22
CA GLU A 111 -13.14 -10.83 -6.42
C GLU A 111 -14.58 -11.36 -6.60
N LYS A 112 -15.18 -11.90 -5.54
CA LYS A 112 -16.58 -12.36 -5.56
C LYS A 112 -17.56 -11.25 -5.94
N ASN A 113 -17.24 -10.00 -5.60
CA ASN A 113 -18.03 -8.82 -5.97
C ASN A 113 -17.66 -8.25 -7.35
N GLY A 114 -16.81 -8.92 -8.13
CA GLY A 114 -16.44 -8.51 -9.48
C GLY A 114 -15.50 -7.31 -9.56
N ILE A 115 -14.92 -6.87 -8.44
CA ILE A 115 -14.03 -5.70 -8.39
C ILE A 115 -12.61 -6.08 -8.84
N LEU A 116 -12.16 -7.28 -8.47
CA LEU A 116 -10.82 -7.80 -8.75
C LEU A 116 -10.89 -9.09 -9.55
N ALA A 117 -9.80 -9.38 -10.23
CA ALA A 117 -9.48 -10.70 -10.75
C ALA A 117 -8.25 -11.24 -10.00
N LEU A 118 -8.37 -12.43 -9.41
CA LEU A 118 -7.27 -13.14 -8.78
C LEU A 118 -6.83 -14.30 -9.67
N THR A 119 -5.52 -14.37 -9.93
CA THR A 119 -4.91 -15.54 -10.58
C THR A 119 -3.97 -16.20 -9.60
N SER A 120 -4.25 -17.44 -9.22
CA SER A 120 -3.36 -18.24 -8.38
C SER A 120 -2.32 -18.96 -9.22
N ASP A 121 -1.07 -18.97 -8.74
CA ASP A 121 -0.10 -19.98 -9.18
C ASP A 121 -0.49 -21.30 -8.51
N SER A 122 -0.66 -22.38 -9.29
CA SER A 122 -1.13 -23.70 -8.82
C SER A 122 -0.27 -24.31 -7.71
N SER A 123 0.90 -23.74 -7.44
CA SER A 123 1.86 -24.18 -6.42
C SER A 123 1.84 -23.38 -5.10
N LYS A 124 1.20 -22.19 -5.04
CA LYS A 124 1.28 -21.30 -3.87
C LYS A 124 -0.07 -20.66 -3.55
N LYS A 125 -0.39 -20.52 -2.24
CA LYS A 125 -1.46 -19.65 -1.71
C LYS A 125 -1.11 -18.18 -1.90
N VAL A 126 -0.79 -17.78 -3.13
CA VAL A 126 -0.37 -16.44 -3.49
C VAL A 126 -1.13 -16.05 -4.74
N PHE A 127 -1.91 -14.98 -4.62
CA PHE A 127 -2.65 -14.41 -5.73
C PHE A 127 -1.84 -13.31 -6.40
N ASP A 128 -1.87 -13.33 -7.73
CA ASP A 128 -1.64 -12.15 -8.55
C ASP A 128 -2.99 -11.45 -8.73
N VAL A 129 -3.00 -10.11 -8.68
CA VAL A 129 -4.21 -9.30 -8.55
C VAL A 129 -4.29 -8.27 -9.67
N SER A 130 -5.47 -8.05 -10.24
CA SER A 130 -5.74 -6.96 -11.17
C SER A 130 -7.14 -6.38 -10.99
N LEU A 131 -7.30 -5.10 -11.30
CA LEU A 131 -8.60 -4.41 -11.26
C LEU A 131 -9.45 -4.79 -12.48
N ARG A 132 -10.73 -5.06 -12.23
CA ARG A 132 -11.75 -5.14 -13.28
C ARG A 132 -12.39 -3.80 -13.54
N GLU A 133 -12.99 -3.66 -14.71
CA GLU A 133 -13.90 -2.53 -14.95
C GLU A 133 -15.15 -2.68 -14.08
N HIS A 134 -15.31 -1.78 -13.13
CA HIS A 134 -16.41 -1.81 -12.18
C HIS A 134 -16.85 -0.38 -11.84
N GLU A 135 -18.15 -0.10 -11.77
CA GLU A 135 -18.67 1.26 -11.53
C GLU A 135 -18.18 1.83 -10.19
N GLY A 136 -18.16 1.00 -9.15
CA GLY A 136 -17.64 1.37 -7.83
C GLY A 136 -16.15 1.75 -7.85
N VAL A 137 -15.36 1.13 -8.74
CA VAL A 137 -13.93 1.47 -8.89
C VAL A 137 -13.80 2.89 -9.46
N LYS A 138 -14.54 3.22 -10.52
CA LYS A 138 -14.54 4.56 -11.12
C LYS A 138 -14.84 5.65 -10.08
N LYS A 139 -15.89 5.45 -9.27
CA LYS A 139 -16.26 6.38 -8.18
C LYS A 139 -15.15 6.60 -7.14
N ILE A 140 -14.39 5.55 -6.80
CA ILE A 140 -13.26 5.67 -5.87
C ILE A 140 -12.11 6.46 -6.54
N LEU A 141 -11.82 6.16 -7.80
CA LEU A 141 -10.74 6.79 -8.54
C LEU A 141 -11.00 8.28 -8.83
N ASP A 142 -12.26 8.67 -9.03
CA ASP A 142 -12.67 10.07 -9.23
C ASP A 142 -12.78 10.87 -7.91
N CYS A 143 -12.53 10.23 -6.76
CA CYS A 143 -12.69 10.88 -5.46
C CYS A 143 -11.37 11.52 -4.97
N ASP A 144 -11.37 12.84 -4.83
CA ASP A 144 -10.23 13.64 -4.34
C ASP A 144 -9.85 13.32 -2.88
N LEU A 145 -10.72 12.65 -2.10
CA LEU A 145 -10.42 12.27 -0.71
C LEU A 145 -9.19 11.36 -0.58
N TYR A 146 -8.80 10.72 -1.69
CA TYR A 146 -7.67 9.80 -1.77
C TYR A 146 -6.43 10.42 -2.42
N ASP A 147 -6.44 11.68 -2.82
CA ASP A 147 -5.28 12.34 -3.44
C ASP A 147 -4.05 12.29 -2.55
N TYR A 148 -4.28 12.41 -1.25
CA TYR A 148 -3.23 12.26 -0.27
C TYR A 148 -2.61 10.85 -0.26
N ASP A 149 -3.44 9.81 -0.35
CA ASP A 149 -2.95 8.44 -0.37
C ASP A 149 -2.21 8.13 -1.69
N ARG A 150 -2.70 8.68 -2.80
CA ARG A 150 -2.02 8.68 -4.10
C ARG A 150 -0.65 9.35 -4.01
N ASP A 151 -0.55 10.50 -3.37
CA ASP A 151 0.69 11.25 -3.17
C ASP A 151 1.73 10.47 -2.35
N VAL A 152 1.30 9.84 -1.24
CA VAL A 152 2.17 8.97 -0.43
C VAL A 152 2.67 7.81 -1.27
N PHE A 153 1.76 7.16 -2.02
CA PHE A 153 2.10 6.04 -2.89
C PHE A 153 3.08 6.44 -4.01
N ARG A 154 2.86 7.58 -4.67
CA ARG A 154 3.77 8.11 -5.71
C ARG A 154 5.15 8.42 -5.14
N ALA A 155 5.22 8.95 -3.92
CA ALA A 155 6.49 9.15 -3.24
C ALA A 155 7.20 7.81 -3.01
N LEU A 156 6.50 6.78 -2.54
CA LEU A 156 7.07 5.42 -2.41
C LEU A 156 7.49 4.84 -3.77
N ALA A 157 6.67 4.98 -4.81
CA ALA A 157 6.97 4.53 -6.17
C ALA A 157 8.17 5.26 -6.80
N SER A 158 8.54 6.43 -6.27
CA SER A 158 9.78 7.12 -6.64
C SER A 158 11.02 6.36 -6.14
N VAL A 159 10.92 5.72 -4.96
CA VAL A 159 11.98 4.99 -4.27
C VAL A 159 12.04 3.52 -4.73
N VAL A 160 10.90 2.84 -4.74
CA VAL A 160 10.81 1.41 -5.07
C VAL A 160 10.21 1.25 -6.46
N LYS A 161 11.06 0.96 -7.45
CA LYS A 161 10.62 0.74 -8.83
C LYS A 161 10.07 -0.66 -9.04
N ARG A 162 9.13 -0.78 -9.99
CA ARG A 162 8.57 -2.05 -10.46
C ARG A 162 7.87 -2.86 -9.35
N MET A 163 7.22 -2.18 -8.40
CA MET A 163 6.54 -2.82 -7.25
C MET A 163 5.55 -3.90 -7.67
N ASN A 164 4.92 -3.77 -8.83
CA ASN A 164 3.97 -4.75 -9.34
C ASN A 164 4.58 -6.13 -9.65
N VAL A 165 5.89 -6.25 -9.90
CA VAL A 165 6.53 -7.55 -10.24
C VAL A 165 7.52 -8.06 -9.21
N LEU A 166 7.92 -7.24 -8.22
CA LEU A 166 8.84 -7.69 -7.16
C LEU A 166 8.24 -8.84 -6.37
N THR A 167 9.07 -9.79 -5.94
CA THR A 167 8.67 -10.77 -4.91
C THR A 167 8.44 -10.04 -3.58
N LEU A 168 7.69 -10.66 -2.67
CA LEU A 168 7.53 -10.13 -1.31
C LEU A 168 8.89 -9.80 -0.66
N GLU A 169 9.85 -10.73 -0.71
CA GLU A 169 11.18 -10.55 -0.14
C GLU A 169 11.92 -9.36 -0.75
N SER A 170 11.98 -9.25 -2.08
CA SER A 170 12.63 -8.12 -2.76
C SER A 170 11.95 -6.78 -2.46
N PHE A 171 10.63 -6.79 -2.30
CA PHE A 171 9.86 -5.60 -1.93
C PHE A 171 10.18 -5.16 -0.50
N VAL A 172 10.11 -6.09 0.46
CA VAL A 172 10.46 -5.82 1.87
C VAL A 172 11.92 -5.39 2.00
N GLU A 173 12.82 -6.00 1.23
CA GLU A 173 14.25 -5.63 1.25
C GLU A 173 14.42 -4.15 0.91
N LYS A 174 13.82 -3.71 -0.20
CA LYS A 174 13.94 -2.35 -0.73
C LYS A 174 13.20 -1.29 0.09
N THR A 175 12.17 -1.70 0.83
CA THR A 175 11.26 -0.77 1.53
C THR A 175 11.64 -0.60 3.00
N PHE A 176 12.08 -1.66 3.68
CA PHE A 176 12.30 -1.66 5.14
C PHE A 176 13.73 -2.06 5.51
N HIS A 177 14.14 -3.26 5.11
CA HIS A 177 15.39 -3.90 5.50
C HIS A 177 16.66 -3.17 5.07
N LYS A 178 16.67 -2.54 3.87
CA LYS A 178 17.77 -1.67 3.43
C LYS A 178 18.06 -0.54 4.42
N PHE A 179 17.06 -0.15 5.21
CA PHE A 179 17.12 0.88 6.24
C PHE A 179 17.17 0.30 7.65
N GLU A 180 17.53 -0.98 7.78
CA GLU A 180 17.66 -1.73 9.04
C GLU A 180 16.35 -1.77 9.86
N ILE A 181 15.20 -1.65 9.19
CA ILE A 181 13.89 -1.82 9.81
C ILE A 181 13.49 -3.30 9.70
N GLY A 182 13.05 -3.91 10.80
CA GLY A 182 12.54 -5.29 10.80
C GLY A 182 13.59 -6.38 10.59
N LYS A 183 14.87 -6.02 10.38
CA LYS A 183 15.98 -6.96 10.50
C LYS A 183 16.18 -7.29 11.98
N CYS A 184 15.54 -8.36 12.47
CA CYS A 184 16.13 -9.06 13.59
C CYS A 184 17.53 -9.51 13.12
N LEU A 185 18.58 -9.09 13.84
CA LEU A 185 19.95 -9.55 13.61
C LEU A 185 19.91 -11.09 13.54
N VAL A 186 20.10 -11.63 12.34
CA VAL A 186 20.51 -13.03 12.17
C VAL A 186 22.02 -13.05 12.31
#